data_AF-T0M3Z1-F1
#
_entry.id   AF-T0M3Z1-F1
#
_cell.length_a   1.000
_cell.length_b   1.000
_cell.length_c   1.000
_cell.angle_alpha   90.00
_cell.angle_beta   90.00
_cell.angle_gamma   90.00
#
_symmetry.space_group_name_H-M   'P 1'
#
loop_
_entity.id
_entity.type
_entity.pdbx_description
1 polymer ?
#
loop_
_entity_poly.entity_id
_entity_poly.type
_entity_poly.pdbx_seq_one_letter_code
_entity_poly.pdbx_strand_id
1 'polypeptide(L)'
;MTKMGAGISIIASAAVSYATLFFLPIAYLGVVAAIPLMYLKGWRTFAAGLIIGIASAFSLYLIYPLQKVAELSAIIGGIVSLSPVLVLVVFPLVYGLILAFSALLWSEIRENIVHRKAKSGMGSRN
;
A
#
# COMPACT_ATOMS: atom_id res chain seq x y z
N MET A 1 -7.18 -13.07 16.13
CA MET A 1 -7.21 -13.12 14.66
C MET A 1 -6.56 -14.41 14.23
N THR A 2 -7.25 -15.29 13.51
CA THR A 2 -6.66 -16.55 13.05
C THR A 2 -5.59 -16.23 12.01
N LYS A 3 -4.49 -17.00 11.99
CA LYS A 3 -3.40 -16.83 11.00
C LYS A 3 -3.93 -16.78 9.56
N MET A 4 -5.02 -17.50 9.30
CA MET A 4 -5.72 -17.58 8.02
C MET A 4 -6.35 -16.24 7.58
N GLY A 5 -6.96 -15.49 8.50
CA GLY A 5 -7.55 -14.18 8.18
C GLY A 5 -6.51 -13.12 7.80
N ALA A 6 -5.31 -13.19 8.39
CA ALA A 6 -4.21 -12.29 8.07
C ALA A 6 -3.65 -12.56 6.66
N GLY A 7 -3.49 -13.83 6.30
CA GLY A 7 -3.05 -14.23 4.95
C GLY A 7 -3.99 -13.69 3.87
N ILE A 8 -5.30 -13.87 4.05
CA ILE A 8 -6.31 -13.41 3.08
C ILE A 8 -6.25 -11.88 2.91
N SER A 9 -6.13 -11.12 4.01
CA SER A 9 -6.01 -9.64 3.90
C SER A 9 -4.79 -9.19 3.12
N ILE A 10 -3.65 -9.85 3.29
CA ILE A 10 -2.40 -9.54 2.59
C ILE A 10 -2.56 -9.84 1.10
N ILE A 11 -3.08 -11.03 0.76
CA ILE A 11 -3.30 -11.45 -0.63
C ILE A 11 -4.28 -10.51 -1.34
N ALA A 12 -5.40 -10.17 -0.68
CA ALA A 12 -6.39 -9.25 -1.23
C ALA A 12 -5.80 -7.86 -1.46
N SER A 13 -5.03 -7.32 -0.51
CA SER A 13 -4.37 -6.02 -0.67
C SER A 13 -3.36 -6.03 -1.80
N ALA A 14 -2.55 -7.09 -1.91
CA ALA A 14 -1.62 -7.25 -3.03
C ALA A 14 -2.36 -7.29 -4.36
N ALA A 15 -3.41 -8.09 -4.50
CA ALA A 15 -4.20 -8.17 -5.72
C ALA A 15 -4.80 -6.81 -6.12
N VAL A 16 -5.37 -6.06 -5.17
CA VAL A 16 -5.90 -4.71 -5.43
C VAL A 16 -4.77 -3.75 -5.79
N SER A 17 -3.62 -3.82 -5.13
CA SER A 17 -2.45 -3.00 -5.45
C SER A 17 -1.98 -3.22 -6.89
N TYR A 18 -1.81 -4.48 -7.31
CA TYR A 18 -1.47 -4.82 -8.69
C TYR A 18 -2.53 -4.35 -9.68
N ALA A 19 -3.82 -4.59 -9.41
CA ALA A 19 -4.90 -4.17 -10.28
C ALA A 19 -4.90 -2.64 -10.44
N THR A 20 -4.83 -1.88 -9.35
CA THR A 20 -4.82 -0.42 -9.39
C THR A 20 -3.64 0.10 -10.19
N LEU A 21 -2.43 -0.37 -9.92
CA LEU A 21 -1.22 0.06 -10.64
C LEU A 21 -1.24 -0.30 -12.12
N PHE A 22 -1.84 -1.44 -12.49
CA PHE A 22 -1.92 -1.89 -13.88
C PHE A 22 -2.91 -1.04 -14.70
N PHE A 23 -4.07 -0.71 -14.15
CA PHE A 23 -5.08 0.08 -14.85
C PHE A 23 -4.85 1.59 -14.75
N LEU A 24 -4.37 2.07 -13.61
CA LEU A 24 -4.23 3.48 -13.27
C LEU A 24 -2.96 3.67 -12.41
N PRO A 25 -1.79 3.92 -13.00
CA PRO A 25 -0.51 3.99 -12.27
C PRO A 25 -0.36 5.31 -11.48
N ILE A 26 -1.27 5.55 -10.54
CA ILE A 26 -1.36 6.78 -9.77
C ILE A 26 -1.13 6.48 -8.29
N ALA A 27 -0.23 7.25 -7.67
CA ALA A 27 0.28 6.96 -6.34
C ALA A 27 -0.80 6.89 -5.25
N TYR A 28 -1.80 7.78 -5.30
CA TYR A 28 -2.85 7.86 -4.28
C TYR A 28 -3.80 6.65 -4.26
N LEU A 29 -3.84 5.82 -5.30
CA LEU A 29 -4.66 4.61 -5.30
C LEU A 29 -4.14 3.54 -4.31
N GLY A 30 -2.92 3.72 -3.78
CA GLY A 30 -2.44 2.98 -2.61
C GLY A 30 -3.38 3.07 -1.40
N VAL A 31 -4.15 4.16 -1.26
CA VAL A 31 -5.16 4.32 -0.19
C VAL A 31 -6.24 3.24 -0.26
N VAL A 32 -6.71 2.94 -1.47
CA VAL A 32 -7.75 1.93 -1.70
C VAL A 32 -7.18 0.52 -1.57
N ALA A 33 -5.99 0.31 -2.12
CA ALA A 33 -5.27 -0.97 -2.00
C ALA A 33 -4.94 -1.35 -0.54
N ALA A 34 -4.87 -0.37 0.36
CA ALA A 34 -4.63 -0.58 1.77
C ALA A 34 -5.88 -1.06 2.56
N ILE A 35 -7.10 -0.93 2.02
CA ILE A 35 -8.34 -1.27 2.74
C ILE A 35 -8.33 -2.70 3.29
N PRO A 36 -7.95 -3.75 2.53
CA PRO A 36 -7.93 -5.11 3.06
C PRO A 36 -6.97 -5.28 4.25
N LEU A 37 -5.92 -4.45 4.36
CA LEU A 37 -4.97 -4.51 5.46
C LEU A 37 -5.54 -3.99 6.79
N MET A 38 -6.73 -3.39 6.79
CA MET A 38 -7.40 -2.91 8.02
C MET A 38 -7.60 -4.01 9.07
N TYR A 39 -7.58 -5.28 8.67
CA TYR A 39 -7.72 -6.42 9.57
C TYR A 39 -6.44 -6.75 10.35
N LEU A 40 -5.27 -6.32 9.86
CA LEU A 40 -3.99 -6.46 10.58
C LEU A 40 -3.93 -5.44 11.73
N LYS A 41 -2.97 -5.63 12.65
CA LYS A 41 -2.78 -4.74 13.81
C LYS A 41 -1.34 -4.24 13.95
N GLY A 42 -1.23 -2.99 14.40
CA GLY A 42 0.02 -2.33 14.78
C GLY A 42 1.07 -2.30 13.67
N TRP A 43 2.34 -2.50 14.04
CA TRP A 43 3.47 -2.43 13.11
C TRP A 43 3.37 -3.38 11.92
N ARG A 44 2.70 -4.53 12.08
CA ARG A 44 2.53 -5.52 11.01
C ARG A 44 1.70 -4.96 9.85
N THR A 45 0.74 -4.08 10.14
CA THR A 45 -0.08 -3.40 9.12
C THR A 45 0.78 -2.48 8.27
N PHE A 46 1.62 -1.67 8.93
CA PHE A 46 2.56 -0.77 8.24
C PHE A 46 3.54 -1.54 7.38
N ALA A 47 4.21 -2.54 7.96
CA ALA A 47 5.20 -3.35 7.26
C ALA A 47 4.58 -4.10 6.05
N ALA A 48 3.40 -4.69 6.22
CA ALA A 48 2.69 -5.34 5.11
C ALA A 48 2.37 -4.34 3.99
N GLY A 49 1.85 -3.15 4.34
CA GLY A 49 1.54 -2.13 3.36
C GLY A 49 2.77 -1.62 2.61
N LEU A 50 3.87 -1.38 3.32
CA LEU A 50 5.12 -0.93 2.74
C LEU A 50 5.70 -1.96 1.77
N ILE A 51 5.78 -3.23 2.21
CA ILE A 51 6.32 -4.32 1.39
C ILE A 51 5.44 -4.55 0.15
N ILE A 52 4.11 -4.62 0.32
CA ILE A 52 3.18 -4.80 -0.80
C ILE A 52 3.35 -3.66 -1.80
N GLY A 53 3.33 -2.41 -1.34
CA GLY A 53 3.37 -1.25 -2.25
C GLY A 53 4.71 -1.13 -2.98
N ILE A 54 5.82 -1.34 -2.28
CA ILE A 54 7.15 -1.33 -2.92
C ILE A 54 7.25 -2.48 -3.94
N ALA A 55 6.87 -3.70 -3.54
CA ALA A 55 6.99 -4.87 -4.41
C ALA A 55 6.10 -4.75 -5.65
N SER A 56 4.84 -4.34 -5.50
CA SER A 56 3.92 -4.18 -6.62
C SER A 56 4.37 -3.06 -7.57
N ALA A 57 4.83 -1.92 -7.06
CA ALA A 57 5.34 -0.85 -7.91
C ALA A 57 6.63 -1.25 -8.66
N PHE A 58 7.61 -1.89 -7.99
CA PHE A 58 8.83 -2.35 -8.67
C PHE A 58 8.55 -3.44 -9.70
N SER A 59 7.60 -4.34 -9.43
CA SER A 59 7.28 -5.41 -10.36
C SER A 59 6.70 -4.91 -11.70
N LEU A 60 6.14 -3.70 -11.74
CA LEU A 60 5.77 -3.07 -13.02
C LEU A 60 6.97 -2.87 -13.93
N TYR A 61 8.14 -2.53 -13.38
CA TYR A 61 9.34 -2.33 -14.18
C TYR A 61 9.86 -3.61 -14.83
N LEU A 62 9.43 -4.79 -14.35
CA LEU A 62 9.73 -6.07 -14.99
C LEU A 62 8.83 -6.35 -16.20
N ILE A 63 7.64 -5.71 -16.25
CA ILE A 63 6.68 -5.87 -17.34
C ILE A 63 6.99 -4.89 -18.48
N TYR A 64 7.49 -3.69 -18.15
CA TYR A 64 7.89 -2.70 -19.15
C TYR A 64 9.31 -2.96 -19.68
N PRO A 65 9.58 -2.68 -20.97
CA PRO A 65 10.92 -2.81 -21.53
C PRO A 65 11.90 -1.89 -20.80
N LEU A 66 12.88 -2.49 -20.10
CA LEU A 66 13.83 -1.79 -19.24
C LEU A 66 14.58 -0.66 -19.94
N GLN A 67 14.88 -0.81 -21.23
CA GLN A 67 15.52 0.22 -22.05
C GLN A 67 14.67 1.50 -22.10
N LYS A 68 13.36 1.38 -22.31
CA LYS A 68 12.43 2.52 -22.36
C LYS A 68 12.26 3.16 -20.99
N VAL A 69 12.19 2.34 -19.94
CA VAL A 69 12.11 2.82 -18.55
C VAL A 69 13.38 3.60 -18.18
N ALA A 70 14.56 3.11 -18.57
CA ALA A 70 15.83 3.79 -18.35
C ALA A 70 15.92 5.11 -19.13
N GLU A 71 15.57 5.11 -20.42
CA GLU A 71 15.50 6.33 -21.26
C GLU A 71 14.59 7.40 -20.62
N LEU A 72 13.38 7.03 -20.23
CA LEU A 72 12.44 7.94 -19.56
C LEU A 72 13.01 8.47 -18.24
N SER A 73 13.59 7.60 -17.42
CA SER A 73 14.19 8.02 -16.15
C SER A 73 15.35 8.99 -16.33
N ALA A 74 16.12 8.87 -17.43
CA ALA A 74 17.20 9.78 -17.77
C ALA A 74 16.68 11.15 -18.22
N ILE A 75 15.62 11.17 -19.04
CA ILE A 75 14.97 12.42 -19.47
C ILE A 75 14.40 13.16 -18.26
N ILE A 76 13.60 12.47 -17.43
CA ILE A 76 13.00 13.06 -16.24
C ILE A 76 14.12 13.50 -15.28
N GLY A 77 15.11 12.65 -15.03
CA GLY A 77 16.26 12.95 -14.18
C GLY A 77 17.00 14.20 -14.63
N GLY A 78 17.19 14.40 -15.94
CA GLY A 78 17.77 15.61 -16.50
C GLY A 78 16.94 16.87 -16.22
N ILE A 79 15.60 16.77 -16.30
CA ILE A 79 14.70 17.91 -16.04
C ILE A 79 14.72 18.32 -14.56
N VAL A 80 14.66 17.36 -13.64
CA VAL A 80 14.62 17.63 -12.19
C VAL A 80 16.00 17.63 -11.52
N SER A 81 17.08 17.52 -12.30
CA SER A 81 18.46 17.40 -11.79
C SER A 81 18.65 16.26 -10.78
N LEU A 82 17.96 15.13 -11.01
CA LEU A 82 18.09 13.92 -10.21
C LEU A 82 18.77 12.80 -11.00
N SER A 83 19.46 11.92 -10.27
CA SER A 83 19.95 10.66 -10.84
C SER A 83 18.79 9.84 -11.42
N PRO A 84 18.94 9.23 -12.61
CA PRO A 84 17.91 8.36 -13.19
C PRO A 84 17.49 7.22 -12.24
N VAL A 85 18.45 6.71 -11.46
CA VAL A 85 18.20 5.67 -10.44
C VAL A 85 17.27 6.20 -9.35
N LEU A 86 17.45 7.45 -8.90
CA LEU A 86 16.56 8.04 -7.91
C LEU A 86 15.14 8.21 -8.47
N VAL A 87 15.00 8.62 -9.73
CA VAL A 87 13.68 8.74 -10.38
C VAL A 87 12.94 7.40 -10.37
N LEU A 88 13.63 6.30 -10.66
CA LEU A 88 13.05 4.96 -10.64
C LEU A 88 12.67 4.47 -9.24
N VAL A 89 13.40 4.88 -8.21
CA VAL A 89 13.17 4.43 -6.84
C VAL A 89 12.11 5.28 -6.14
N VAL A 90 11.98 6.56 -6.48
CA VAL A 90 11.05 7.49 -5.83
C VAL A 90 9.60 7.05 -5.96
N PHE A 91 9.15 6.63 -7.15
CA PHE A 91 7.75 6.24 -7.34
C PHE A 91 7.35 5.02 -6.48
N PRO A 92 8.08 3.88 -6.51
CA PRO A 92 7.81 2.74 -5.62
C PRO A 92 7.85 3.10 -4.14
N LEU A 93 8.79 3.95 -3.72
CA LEU A 93 8.87 4.41 -2.33
C LEU A 93 7.65 5.24 -1.93
N VAL A 94 7.26 6.22 -2.75
CA VAL A 94 6.10 7.08 -2.45
C VAL A 94 4.82 6.26 -2.42
N TYR A 95 4.61 5.37 -3.40
CA TYR A 95 3.45 4.48 -3.41
C TYR A 95 3.43 3.55 -2.19
N GLY A 96 4.58 2.94 -1.86
CA GLY A 96 4.74 2.10 -0.67
C GLY A 96 4.43 2.83 0.63
N LEU A 97 4.92 4.05 0.80
CA LEU A 97 4.63 4.88 1.98
C LEU A 97 3.15 5.25 2.07
N ILE A 98 2.53 5.67 0.96
CA ILE A 98 1.09 5.97 0.91
C ILE A 98 0.29 4.74 1.35
N LEU A 99 0.61 3.57 0.81
CA LEU A 99 -0.08 2.31 1.14
C LEU A 99 0.14 1.94 2.62
N ALA A 100 1.37 2.05 3.12
CA ALA A 100 1.73 1.74 4.51
C ALA A 100 0.99 2.63 5.53
N PHE A 101 1.01 3.95 5.33
CA PHE A 101 0.30 4.89 6.20
C PHE A 101 -1.22 4.74 6.08
N SER A 102 -1.74 4.54 4.88
CA SER A 102 -3.16 4.28 4.68
C SER A 102 -3.60 3.00 5.39
N ALA A 103 -2.78 1.94 5.35
CA ALA A 103 -3.05 0.69 6.03
C ALA A 103 -3.14 0.88 7.55
N LEU A 104 -2.19 1.63 8.12
CA LEU A 104 -2.24 2.01 9.54
C LEU A 104 -3.54 2.77 9.87
N LEU A 105 -3.88 3.79 9.09
CA LEU A 105 -5.09 4.58 9.30
C LEU A 105 -6.35 3.70 9.29
N TRP A 106 -6.48 2.80 8.32
CA TRP A 106 -7.63 1.91 8.24
C TRP A 106 -7.70 0.93 9.41
N SER A 107 -6.56 0.41 9.86
CA SER A 107 -6.46 -0.47 11.02
C SER A 107 -6.89 0.23 12.31
N GLU A 108 -6.41 1.45 12.54
CA GLU A 108 -6.79 2.28 13.69
C GLU A 108 -8.27 2.68 13.66
N ILE A 109 -8.80 3.05 12.50
CA ILE A 109 -10.23 3.36 12.33
C ILE A 109 -11.08 2.14 12.72
N ARG A 110 -10.71 0.95 12.24
CA ARG A 110 -11.42 -0.29 12.55
C ARG A 110 -11.37 -0.59 14.06
N GLU A 111 -10.20 -0.47 14.68
CA GLU A 111 -10.03 -0.74 16.11
C GLU A 111 -10.89 0.21 16.95
N ASN A 112 -10.90 1.51 16.63
CA ASN A 112 -11.76 2.49 17.27
C ASN A 112 -13.25 2.17 17.14
N ILE A 113 -13.71 1.72 15.97
CA ILE A 113 -15.12 1.31 15.76
C ILE A 113 -15.46 0.09 16.63
N VAL A 114 -14.57 -0.90 16.69
CA VAL A 114 -14.77 -2.12 17.50
C VAL A 114 -14.84 -1.77 18.99
N HIS A 115 -13.94 -0.92 19.49
CA HIS A 115 -13.97 -0.47 20.89
C HIS A 115 -15.26 0.30 21.24
N ARG A 116 -15.73 1.18 20.35
CA ARG A 116 -17.00 1.91 20.56
C ARG A 116 -18.20 0.98 20.65
N LYS A 117 -18.29 -0.02 19.75
CA LYS A 117 -19.38 -1.01 19.75
C LYS A 117 -19.38 -1.88 21.01
N ALA A 118 -18.21 -2.29 21.49
CA ALA A 118 -18.09 -3.05 22.73
C ALA A 118 -18.60 -2.25 23.95
N LYS A 119 -18.26 -0.95 24.02
CA LYS A 119 -18.69 -0.06 25.10
C LYS A 119 -20.21 0.20 25.08
N SER A 120 -20.81 0.39 23.90
CA SER A 120 -22.27 0.58 23.77
C SER A 120 -23.06 -0.70 24.09
N GLY A 121 -22.52 -1.87 23.78
CA GLY A 121 -23.18 -3.16 24.09
C GLY A 121 -23.22 -3.50 25.59
N MET A 122 -22.28 -2.99 26.40
CA MET A 122 -22.29 -3.17 27.85
C MET A 122 -23.28 -2.23 28.56
N GLY A 123 -23.61 -1.07 27.99
CA GLY A 123 -24.58 -0.13 28.57
C GLY A 123 -26.05 -0.56 28.46
N SER A 124 -26.36 -1.56 27.62
CA SER A 124 -27.73 -2.07 27.39
C SER A 124 -28.12 -3.23 28.32
N ARG A 125 -27.25 -3.63 29.25
CA ARG A 125 -27.46 -4.79 30.14
C ARG A 125 -27.73 -4.42 31.62
N ASN A 126 -27.98 -3.16 31.93
CA ASN A 126 -28.36 -2.70 33.27
C ASN A 126 -29.80 -2.19 33.28
#